data_AF-A0A920LYV5-F1
#
_entry.id   AF-A0A920LYV5-F1
#
_cell.length_a   1.000
_cell.length_b   1.000
_cell.length_c   1.000
_cell.angle_alpha   90.00
_cell.angle_beta   90.00
_cell.angle_gamma   90.00
#
_symmetry.space_group_name_H-M   'P 1'
#
loop_
_entity.id
_entity.type
_entity.pdbx_description
1 polymer ?
#
loop_
_entity_poly.entity_id
_entity_poly.type
_entity_poly.pdbx_seq_one_letter_code
_entity_poly.pdbx_strand_id
1 'polypeptide(L)' 'MIEFKQIIGRGTRLWEGKDYFTVIDFVGAYQKFNEPDWDGEP' A
#
# COMPACT_ATOMS: atom_id res chain seq x y z
N MET A 1 5.68 -6.08 -10.26
CA MET A 1 4.86 -6.58 -9.13
C MET A 1 5.60 -6.37 -7.80
N ILE A 2 6.82 -6.91 -7.65
CA ILE A 2 7.66 -6.76 -6.45
C ILE A 2 7.97 -5.29 -6.12
N GLU A 3 8.33 -4.47 -7.12
CA GLU A 3 8.72 -3.06 -6.90
C GLU A 3 7.58 -2.19 -6.33
N PHE A 4 6.32 -2.45 -6.71
CA PHE A 4 5.18 -1.70 -6.18
C PHE A 4 4.92 -2.06 -4.70
N LYS A 5 4.98 -3.35 -4.36
CA LYS A 5 4.92 -3.81 -2.95
C LYS A 5 6.11 -3.27 -2.13
N GLN A 6 7.28 -3.09 -2.74
CA GLN A 6 8.42 -2.41 -2.11
C GLN A 6 8.18 -0.91 -1.87
N ILE A 7 7.49 -0.21 -2.79
CA ILE A 7 7.10 1.20 -2.63
C ILE A 7 6.11 1.34 -1.45
N ILE A 8 5.04 0.55 -1.43
CA ILE A 8 4.05 0.55 -0.33
C ILE A 8 4.73 0.21 1.00
N GLY A 9 5.62 -0.79 1.01
CA GLY A 9 6.36 -1.22 2.21
C GLY A 9 7.24 -0.14 2.85
N ARG A 10 7.55 0.96 2.15
CA ARG A 10 8.20 2.13 2.79
C ARG A 10 7.23 2.88 3.70
N GLY A 11 5.96 2.91 3.35
CA GLY A 11 4.88 3.56 4.09
C GLY A 11 4.34 2.75 5.26
N THR A 12 4.57 1.44 5.34
CA THR A 12 3.97 0.58 6.40
C THR A 12 4.70 0.60 7.73
N ARG A 13 5.89 1.23 7.83
CA ARG A 13 6.63 1.33 9.10
C ARG A 13 5.80 2.06 10.17
N LEU A 14 5.62 1.40 11.31
CA LEU A 14 4.91 1.92 12.47
C LEU A 14 5.79 2.82 13.32
N TRP A 15 5.20 3.88 13.87
CA TRP A 15 5.76 4.70 14.92
C TRP A 15 4.62 5.43 15.65
N GLU A 16 4.88 5.87 16.87
CA GLU A 16 3.86 6.48 17.74
C GLU A 16 3.35 7.81 17.18
N GLY A 17 2.03 7.95 17.00
CA GLY A 17 1.42 9.15 16.39
C GLY A 17 1.25 9.08 14.87
N LYS A 18 1.48 7.92 14.26
CA LYS A 18 1.12 7.65 12.86
C LYS A 18 -0.02 6.65 12.78
N ASP A 19 -1.19 7.16 12.43
CA ASP A 19 -2.41 6.35 12.31
C ASP A 19 -2.57 5.74 10.90
N TYR A 20 -2.11 6.45 9.87
CA TYR A 20 -2.20 6.01 8.48
C TYR A 20 -1.12 6.65 7.60
N PHE A 21 -1.04 6.21 6.35
CA PHE A 21 -0.29 6.87 5.29
C PHE A 21 -1.11 6.82 4.01
N THR A 22 -0.91 7.80 3.13
CA THR A 22 -1.65 7.91 1.86
C THR A 22 -0.72 7.59 0.71
N VAL A 23 -1.20 6.74 -0.21
CA VAL A 23 -0.55 6.47 -1.50
C VAL A 23 -1.38 7.15 -2.58
N ILE A 24 -0.73 8.00 -3.38
CA ILE A 24 -1.37 8.62 -4.54
C ILE A 24 -0.80 7.96 -5.80
N ASP A 25 -1.68 7.33 -6.57
CA ASP A 25 -1.34 6.63 -7.81
C ASP A 25 -1.81 7.44 -9.02
N PHE A 26 -0.87 7.96 -9.81
CA PHE A 26 -1.15 8.80 -10.98
C PHE A 26 -1.32 7.99 -12.28
N VAL A 27 -1.03 6.69 -12.27
CA VAL A 27 -0.97 5.85 -13.47
C VAL A 27 -1.91 4.64 -13.43
N GLY A 28 -2.66 4.48 -12.35
CA GLY A 28 -3.62 3.38 -12.19
C GLY A 28 -2.98 2.02 -11.97
N ALA A 29 -1.77 1.99 -11.40
CA ALA A 29 -1.08 0.75 -11.05
C ALA A 29 -1.85 -0.12 -10.05
N TYR A 30 -2.64 0.48 -9.14
CA TYR A 30 -3.38 -0.23 -8.08
C TYR A 30 -4.29 -1.35 -8.60
N GLN A 31 -4.83 -1.23 -9.82
CA GLN A 31 -5.73 -2.22 -10.43
C GLN A 31 -5.10 -3.61 -10.56
N LYS A 32 -3.76 -3.67 -10.60
CA LYS A 32 -3.01 -4.93 -10.70
C LYS A 32 -2.78 -5.61 -9.34
N PHE A 33 -3.28 -5.02 -8.25
CA PHE A 33 -2.94 -5.40 -6.88
C PHE A 33 -4.14 -5.43 -5.93
N ASN A 34 -5.38 -5.31 -6.41
CA ASN A 34 -6.58 -5.63 -5.61
C ASN A 34 -6.60 -7.14 -5.35
N GLU A 35 -5.87 -7.57 -4.33
CA GLU A 35 -5.75 -8.95 -3.88
C GLU A 35 -6.43 -9.04 -2.51
N PRO A 36 -7.70 -9.46 -2.43
CA PRO A 36 -8.48 -9.44 -1.19
C PRO A 36 -7.81 -10.21 -0.04
N ASP A 37 -7.11 -11.30 -0.37
CA ASP A 37 -6.39 -12.13 0.60
C ASP A 37 -5.18 -11.41 1.23
N TRP A 38 -4.65 -10.37 0.57
CA TRP A 38 -3.49 -9.61 1.05
C TRP A 38 -3.88 -8.26 1.67
N ASP A 39 -4.86 -7.58 1.09
CA ASP A 39 -5.31 -6.26 1.53
C ASP A 39 -6.12 -6.31 2.83
N GLY A 40 -6.76 -7.44 3.14
CA GLY A 40 -7.60 -7.61 4.32
C GLY A 40 -8.97 -6.94 4.19
N GLU A 41 -9.79 -7.09 5.23
CA GLU A 41 -11.09 -6.40 5.31
C GLU A 41 -10.90 -4.90 5.63
N PRO A 42 -11.72 -4.01 5.06
CA PRO A 42 -11.64 -2.56 5.26
C PRO A 42 -11.89 -2.10 6.70
#